data_AF-A0A8T5M3V5-F1
#
_entry.id   AF-A0A8T5M3V5-F1
#
_cell.length_a   1.000
_cell.length_b   1.000
_cell.length_c   1.000
_cell.angle_alpha   90.00
_cell.angle_beta   90.00
_cell.angle_gamma   90.00
#
_symmetry.space_group_name_H-M   'P 1'
#
loop_
_entity.id
_entity.type
_entity.pdbx_description
1 polymer ?
#
loop_
_entity_poly.entity_id
_entity_poly.type
_entity_poly.pdbx_seq_one_letter_code
_entity_poly.pdbx_strand_id
1 'polypeptide(L)'
;MEAISIRFQENILKKMDKTIRKNNFNSRTEFIREAVREKLTDVERAYAINEFFKLYGKGKPKTNLSDRQIREIVSKELMEDLDRRFRHSED
;
A
#
# COMPACT_ATOMS: atom_id res chain seq x y z
N MET A 1 6.63 14.29 -27.21
CA MET A 1 7.77 13.40 -26.91
C MET A 1 9.04 14.16 -27.24
N GLU A 2 10.02 14.13 -26.35
CA GLU A 2 11.35 14.68 -26.63
C GLU A 2 12.29 13.55 -27.05
N ALA A 3 13.20 13.84 -27.98
CA ALA A 3 14.20 12.89 -28.44
C ALA A 3 15.48 13.03 -27.59
N ILE A 4 15.95 11.91 -27.06
CA ILE A 4 17.21 11.84 -26.29
C ILE A 4 18.13 10.79 -26.89
N SER A 5 19.43 11.01 -26.79
CA SER A 5 20.47 10.06 -27.18
C SER A 5 21.17 9.53 -25.95
N ILE A 6 21.18 8.21 -25.79
CA ILE A 6 21.77 7.51 -24.65
C ILE A 6 22.74 6.43 -25.14
N ARG A 7 23.86 6.29 -24.44
CA ARG A 7 24.89 5.30 -24.75
C ARG A 7 24.83 4.16 -23.76
N PHE A 8 24.83 2.93 -24.27
CA PHE A 8 24.86 1.71 -23.48
C PHE A 8 26.11 0.91 -23.81
N GLN A 9 26.57 0.11 -22.85
CA GLN A 9 27.57 -0.92 -23.12
C GLN A 9 27.00 -1.96 -24.09
N GLU A 10 27.85 -2.49 -24.98
CA GLU A 10 27.42 -3.40 -26.05
C GLU A 10 26.76 -4.69 -25.50
N ASN A 11 27.30 -5.22 -24.41
CA ASN A 11 26.73 -6.39 -23.73
C ASN A 11 25.30 -6.15 -23.22
N ILE A 12 25.00 -4.93 -22.75
CA ILE A 12 23.67 -4.52 -22.32
C ILE A 12 22.73 -4.42 -23.53
N LEU A 13 23.18 -3.83 -24.64
CA LEU A 13 22.38 -3.76 -25.87
C LEU A 13 21.98 -5.17 -26.36
N LYS A 14 22.94 -6.10 -26.38
CA LYS A 14 22.67 -7.51 -26.76
C LYS A 14 21.67 -8.18 -25.83
N LYS A 15 21.74 -7.92 -24.52
CA LYS A 15 20.76 -8.43 -23.55
C LYS A 15 19.39 -7.82 -23.79
N MET A 16 19.32 -6.52 -23.99
CA MET A 16 18.08 -5.79 -24.25
C MET A 16 17.38 -6.32 -25.51
N ASP A 17 18.11 -6.52 -26.60
CA ASP A 17 17.53 -7.07 -27.85
C ASP A 17 16.95 -8.48 -27.68
N LYS A 18 17.63 -9.34 -26.90
CA LYS A 18 17.12 -10.67 -26.56
C LYS A 18 15.82 -10.58 -25.76
N THR A 19 15.78 -9.69 -24.76
CA THR A 19 14.59 -9.47 -23.93
C THR A 19 13.42 -8.90 -24.74
N ILE A 20 13.68 -7.96 -25.63
CA ILE A 20 12.68 -7.35 -26.52
C ILE A 20 12.00 -8.43 -27.37
N ARG A 21 12.81 -9.28 -28.02
CA ARG A 21 12.29 -10.39 -28.85
C ARG A 21 11.49 -11.41 -28.04
N LYS A 22 11.92 -11.71 -26.81
CA LYS A 22 11.24 -12.70 -25.95
C LYS A 22 9.89 -12.21 -25.44
N ASN A 23 9.77 -10.92 -25.17
CA ASN A 23 8.58 -10.32 -24.55
C ASN A 23 7.71 -9.54 -25.55
N ASN A 24 7.93 -9.72 -26.85
CA ASN A 24 7.15 -9.11 -27.94
C ASN A 24 7.06 -7.58 -27.88
N PHE A 25 8.12 -6.90 -27.41
CA PHE A 25 8.20 -5.45 -27.55
C PHE A 25 8.41 -5.07 -29.01
N ASN A 26 7.74 -4.01 -29.48
CA ASN A 26 7.84 -3.60 -30.88
C ASN A 26 9.14 -2.84 -31.18
N SER A 27 9.73 -2.19 -30.18
CA SER A 27 10.97 -1.41 -30.35
C SER A 27 11.78 -1.27 -29.07
N ARG A 28 13.07 -0.94 -29.22
CA ARG A 28 13.93 -0.53 -28.08
C ARG A 28 13.38 0.70 -27.36
N THR A 29 12.78 1.64 -28.11
CA THR A 29 12.21 2.86 -27.54
C THR A 29 11.03 2.56 -26.62
N GLU A 30 10.16 1.63 -27.02
CA GLU A 30 9.03 1.18 -26.20
C GLU A 30 9.53 0.47 -24.94
N PHE A 31 10.46 -0.47 -25.10
CA PHE A 31 11.08 -1.17 -23.97
C PHE A 31 11.73 -0.22 -22.96
N ILE A 32 12.54 0.73 -23.43
CA ILE A 32 13.20 1.72 -22.58
C ILE A 32 12.17 2.60 -21.88
N ARG A 33 11.11 3.02 -22.58
CA ARG A 33 10.06 3.85 -21.99
C ARG A 33 9.34 3.14 -20.85
N GLU A 34 9.00 1.86 -21.04
CA GLU A 34 8.32 1.08 -20.02
C GLU A 34 9.24 0.81 -18.83
N ALA A 35 10.49 0.42 -19.07
CA ALA A 35 11.48 0.21 -18.02
C ALA A 35 11.74 1.49 -17.18
N VAL A 36 11.80 2.65 -17.84
CA VAL A 36 11.94 3.94 -17.14
C VAL A 36 10.70 4.25 -16.31
N ARG A 37 9.49 4.04 -16.86
CA ARG A 37 8.23 4.27 -16.15
C ARG A 37 8.13 3.39 -14.90
N GLU A 38 8.35 2.09 -15.05
CA GLU A 38 8.35 1.12 -13.95
C GLU A 38 9.32 1.55 -12.84
N LYS A 39 10.55 1.93 -13.24
CA LYS A 39 11.57 2.35 -12.29
C LYS A 39 11.20 3.64 -11.54
N LEU A 40 10.60 4.61 -12.23
CA LEU A 40 10.13 5.85 -11.60
C LEU A 40 9.03 5.56 -10.58
N THR A 41 8.04 4.75 -10.94
CA THR A 41 6.95 4.35 -10.03
C THR A 41 7.48 3.61 -8.79
N ASP A 42 8.45 2.72 -8.96
CA ASP A 42 9.05 2.01 -7.82
C ASP A 42 9.81 2.95 -6.88
N VAL A 43 10.51 3.94 -7.44
CA VAL A 43 11.21 4.97 -6.65
C VAL A 43 10.22 5.84 -5.88
N GLU A 44 9.15 6.30 -6.54
CA GLU A 44 8.06 7.06 -5.90
C GLU A 44 7.39 6.26 -4.78
N ARG A 45 7.11 4.98 -5.01
CA ARG A 45 6.54 4.08 -4.00
C ARG A 45 7.48 3.95 -2.80
N ALA A 46 8.77 3.76 -3.02
CA ALA A 46 9.76 3.67 -1.95
C ALA A 46 9.82 4.96 -1.12
N TYR A 47 9.77 6.13 -1.76
CA TYR A 47 9.68 7.41 -1.06
C TYR A 47 8.40 7.54 -0.24
N ALA A 48 7.25 7.22 -0.82
CA ALA A 48 5.96 7.28 -0.12
C ALA A 48 5.92 6.37 1.11
N ILE A 49 6.46 5.15 1.00
CA ILE A 49 6.58 4.21 2.12
C ILE A 49 7.49 4.78 3.21
N ASN A 50 8.64 5.36 2.84
CA ASN A 50 9.55 5.98 3.82
C ASN A 50 8.90 7.18 4.53
N GLU A 51 8.17 8.03 3.80
CA GLU A 51 7.41 9.13 4.40
C GLU A 51 6.29 8.63 5.32
N PHE A 52 5.59 7.58 4.90
CA PHE A 52 4.61 6.91 5.76
C PHE A 52 5.25 6.42 7.06
N PHE A 53 6.39 5.74 7.01
CA PHE A 53 7.10 5.27 8.21
C PHE A 53 7.59 6.40 9.11
N LYS A 54 7.96 7.57 8.55
CA LYS A 54 8.28 8.75 9.37
C LYS A 54 7.09 9.27 10.17
N LEU A 55 5.87 9.04 9.69
CA LEU A 55 4.63 9.46 10.34
C LEU A 55 4.01 8.32 11.18
N TYR A 56 4.33 7.08 10.84
CA TYR A 56 3.88 5.88 11.54
C TYR A 56 4.34 5.92 13.00
N GLY A 57 3.39 5.82 13.93
CA GLY A 57 3.64 5.92 15.37
C GLY A 57 3.77 7.34 15.94
N LYS A 58 3.81 8.39 15.11
CA LYS A 58 3.76 9.80 15.59
C LYS A 58 2.34 10.32 15.79
N GLY A 59 1.34 9.62 15.27
CA GLY A 59 -0.05 9.88 15.64
C GLY A 59 -0.21 9.59 17.13
N LYS A 60 -0.62 10.58 17.92
CA LYS A 60 -1.19 10.30 19.24
C LYS A 60 -2.31 9.27 19.01
N PRO A 61 -2.33 8.13 19.70
CA PRO A 61 -3.48 7.25 19.61
C PRO A 61 -4.71 8.10 19.95
N LYS A 62 -5.62 8.25 18.97
CA LYS A 62 -6.96 8.79 19.23
C LYS A 62 -7.77 7.88 20.15
N THR A 63 -7.20 6.75 20.56
CA THR A 63 -7.63 6.05 21.78
C THR A 63 -7.21 6.92 22.96
N ASN A 64 -8.01 7.97 23.20
CA ASN A 64 -8.16 8.54 24.52
C ASN A 64 -8.39 7.37 25.49
N LEU A 65 -7.91 7.52 26.73
CA LEU A 65 -8.06 6.57 27.83
C LEU A 65 -9.53 6.19 28.19
N SER A 66 -10.51 6.37 27.31
CA SER A 66 -11.93 6.10 27.54
C SER A 66 -12.55 4.99 26.69
N ASP A 67 -11.95 4.48 25.60
CA ASP A 67 -12.65 3.47 24.76
C ASP A 67 -12.85 2.13 25.48
N ARG A 68 -11.88 1.73 26.31
CA ARG A 68 -12.01 0.54 27.16
C ARG A 68 -13.08 0.75 28.23
N GLN A 69 -13.11 1.92 28.84
CA GLN A 69 -14.11 2.28 29.86
C GLN A 69 -15.52 2.36 29.26
N ILE A 70 -15.66 2.94 28.06
CA ILE A 70 -16.90 3.00 27.30
C ILE A 70 -17.36 1.58 26.96
N ARG A 71 -16.48 0.71 26.48
CA ARG A 71 -16.84 -0.71 26.24
C ARG A 71 -17.31 -1.39 27.52
N GLU A 72 -16.64 -1.19 28.64
CA GLU A 72 -17.03 -1.80 29.91
C GLU A 72 -18.40 -1.31 30.40
N ILE A 73 -18.69 0.00 30.28
CA ILE A 73 -19.99 0.57 30.66
C ILE A 73 -21.11 0.06 29.75
N VAL A 74 -20.93 0.17 28.42
CA VAL A 74 -21.93 -0.29 27.43
C VAL A 74 -22.18 -1.79 27.56
N SER A 75 -21.15 -2.58 27.85
CA SER A 75 -21.29 -4.03 28.02
C SER A 75 -22.11 -4.39 29.27
N LYS A 76 -21.96 -3.62 30.37
CA LYS A 76 -22.76 -3.83 31.58
C LYS A 76 -24.22 -3.47 31.37
N GLU A 77 -24.50 -2.30 30.79
CA GLU A 77 -25.86 -1.85 30.49
C GLU A 77 -26.58 -2.84 29.55
N LEU A 78 -25.87 -3.33 28.51
CA LEU A 78 -26.43 -4.32 27.60
C LEU A 78 -26.78 -5.64 28.29
N MET A 79 -25.92 -6.13 29.19
CA MET A 79 -26.18 -7.36 29.93
C MET A 79 -27.37 -7.23 30.87
N GLU A 80 -27.52 -6.09 31.56
CA GLU A 80 -28.70 -5.82 32.40
C GLU A 80 -30.00 -5.78 31.60
N ASP A 81 -29.97 -5.18 30.41
CA ASP A 81 -31.12 -5.13 29.52
C ASP A 81 -31.49 -6.50 28.93
N LEU A 82 -30.49 -7.31 28.59
CA LEU A 82 -30.71 -8.70 28.15
C LEU A 82 -31.28 -9.54 29.29
N ASP A 83 -30.71 -9.46 30.50
CA ASP A 83 -31.24 -10.13 31.69
C ASP A 83 -32.71 -9.74 31.94
N ARG A 84 -33.06 -8.46 31.82
CA ARG A 84 -34.44 -7.99 31.98
C ARG A 84 -35.37 -8.57 30.91
N ARG A 85 -34.93 -8.65 29.66
CA ARG A 85 -35.73 -9.20 28.54
C ARG A 85 -35.93 -10.70 28.63
N PHE A 86 -34.91 -11.45 29.05
CA PHE A 86 -34.94 -12.91 29.07
C PHE A 86 -35.40 -13.50 30.41
N ARG A 87 -35.46 -12.72 31.50
CA ARG A 87 -36.12 -13.15 32.76
C ARG A 87 -37.65 -13.19 32.68
N HIS A 88 -38.26 -12.52 31.69
CA HIS A 88 -39.72 -12.56 31.47
C HIS A 88 -40.15 -13.58 30.41
N SER A 89 -39.22 -14.38 29.88
CA SER A 89 -39.52 -15.44 28.91
C SER A 89 -39.53 -16.85 29.49
N GLU A 90 -39.45 -17.00 30.82
CA GLU A 90 -39.50 -18.30 31.52
C GLU A 90 -40.68 -18.44 32.51
N ASP A 91 -41.73 -17.61 32.40
CA ASP A 91 -43.05 -17.84 33.04
C ASP A 91 -44.13 -18.16 32.00
#